data_AF-A0A6J6F0G8-F1
#
_entry.id   AF-A0A6J6F0G8-F1
#
_cell.length_a   1.000
_cell.length_b   1.000
_cell.length_c   1.000
_cell.angle_alpha   90.00
_cell.angle_beta   90.00
_cell.angle_gamma   90.00
#
_symmetry.space_group_name_H-M   'P 1'
#
loop_
_entity.id
_entity.type
_entity.pdbx_description
1 polymer ?
#
loop_
_entity_poly.entity_id
_entity_poly.type
_entity_poly.pdbx_seq_one_letter_code
_entity_poly.pdbx_strand_id
1 'polypeptide(L)' 'MTFGASVADRLTDDQRSWFAEFIAAGEYGIALEMLADWLSEADAPVFPAERTEAAALSKSMGNEERVVGPLNLCPDHPG' A
#
# COMPACT_ATOMS: atom_id res chain seq x y z
N MET A 1 -20.13 10.75 10.40
CA MET A 1 -18.67 10.70 10.29
C MET A 1 -18.35 9.74 9.15
N THR A 2 -18.01 10.27 7.98
CA THR A 2 -17.50 9.43 6.89
C THR A 2 -16.06 9.14 7.27
N PHE A 3 -15.76 7.92 7.71
CA PHE A 3 -14.38 7.47 7.82
C PHE A 3 -13.77 7.61 6.42
N GLY A 4 -12.61 8.28 6.33
CA GLY A 4 -11.92 8.44 5.05
C GLY A 4 -11.73 7.09 4.38
N ALA A 5 -11.83 7.05 3.05
CA ALA A 5 -11.69 5.81 2.28
C ALA A 5 -10.39 5.10 2.67
N SER A 6 -10.52 3.88 3.17
CA SER A 6 -9.40 3.03 3.56
C SER A 6 -8.55 2.73 2.34
N VAL A 7 -7.25 2.52 2.50
CA VAL A 7 -6.40 2.02 1.40
C VAL A 7 -6.95 0.70 0.83
N ALA A 8 -7.63 -0.10 1.67
CA ALA A 8 -8.27 -1.35 1.27
C ALA A 8 -9.46 -1.14 0.30
N ASP A 9 -10.10 0.03 0.33
CA ASP A 9 -11.22 0.35 -0.58
C ASP A 9 -10.73 0.57 -2.02
N ARG A 10 -9.42 0.79 -2.21
CA ARG A 10 -8.76 1.01 -3.51
C ARG A 10 -8.30 -0.28 -4.18
N LEU A 11 -8.43 -1.41 -3.48
CA LEU A 11 -8.09 -2.74 -3.99
C LEU A 11 -9.30 -3.41 -4.65
N THR A 12 -9.05 -4.38 -5.53
CA THR A 12 -10.07 -5.33 -5.98
C THR A 12 -10.37 -6.37 -4.88
N ASP A 13 -11.45 -7.13 -5.03
CA ASP A 13 -11.77 -8.21 -4.09
C ASP A 13 -10.66 -9.27 -4.04
N ASP A 14 -10.09 -9.63 -5.20
CA ASP A 14 -8.99 -10.59 -5.28
C ASP A 14 -7.74 -10.06 -4.58
N GLN A 15 -7.37 -8.79 -4.82
CA GLN A 15 -6.22 -8.15 -4.16
C GLN A 15 -6.41 -8.09 -2.64
N ARG A 16 -7.63 -7.79 -2.16
CA ARG A 16 -7.95 -7.85 -0.73
C ARG A 16 -7.78 -9.27 -0.16
N SER A 17 -8.22 -10.29 -0.89
CA SER A 17 -8.06 -11.69 -0.48
C SER A 17 -6.59 -12.06 -0.35
N TRP A 18 -5.80 -11.81 -1.39
CA TRP A 18 -4.35 -12.09 -1.38
C TRP A 18 -3.62 -11.33 -0.28
N PHE A 19 -3.91 -10.04 -0.12
CA PHE A 19 -3.33 -9.24 0.97
C PHE A 19 -3.61 -9.86 2.33
N ALA A 20 -4.85 -10.27 2.60
CA ALA A 20 -5.23 -10.92 3.84
C ALA A 20 -4.50 -12.25 4.07
N GLU A 21 -4.27 -13.04 3.02
CA GLU A 21 -3.50 -14.29 3.10
C GLU A 21 -2.03 -14.05 3.49
N PHE A 22 -1.37 -13.06 2.89
CA PHE A 22 0.01 -12.70 3.27
C PHE A 22 0.11 -12.22 4.72
N ILE A 23 -0.84 -11.40 5.17
CA ILE A 23 -0.91 -10.96 6.57
C ILE A 23 -1.12 -12.17 7.51
N ALA A 24 -2.02 -13.10 7.17
CA ALA A 24 -2.27 -14.29 7.96
C ALA A 24 -1.06 -15.23 8.03
N ALA A 25 -0.24 -15.28 6.97
CA ALA A 25 1.02 -16.02 6.93
C ALA A 25 2.19 -15.31 7.66
N GLY A 26 2.00 -14.06 8.10
CA GLY A 26 3.05 -13.25 8.72
C GLY A 26 4.03 -12.62 7.71
N GLU A 27 3.69 -12.63 6.42
CA GLU A 27 4.50 -12.12 5.32
C GLU A 27 4.27 -10.61 5.09
N TYR A 28 4.41 -9.82 6.16
CA TYR A 28 4.05 -8.39 6.17
C TYR A 28 4.83 -7.55 5.15
N GLY A 29 6.11 -7.87 4.92
CA GLY A 29 6.93 -7.16 3.92
C GLY A 29 6.41 -7.38 2.50
N ILE A 30 6.09 -8.63 2.15
CA ILE A 30 5.52 -8.98 0.85
C ILE A 30 4.14 -8.36 0.67
N ALA A 31 3.30 -8.41 1.71
CA ALA A 31 1.99 -7.75 1.68
C ALA A 31 2.12 -6.25 1.35
N LEU A 32 3.07 -5.55 1.98
CA LEU A 32 3.30 -4.13 1.76
C LEU A 32 3.84 -3.83 0.35
N GLU A 33 4.74 -4.67 -0.18
CA GLU A 33 5.23 -4.56 -1.55
C GLU A 33 4.09 -4.70 -2.57
N MET A 34 3.27 -5.75 -2.42
CA MET A 34 2.14 -6.00 -3.32
C MET A 34 1.10 -4.89 -3.26
N LEU A 35 0.84 -4.33 -2.08
CA LEU A 35 -0.02 -3.16 -1.94
C LEU A 35 0.54 -1.96 -2.72
N ALA A 36 1.83 -1.67 -2.61
CA ALA A 36 2.48 -0.57 -3.32
C ALA A 36 2.41 -0.77 -4.84
N ASP A 37 2.69 -1.99 -5.32
CA ASP A 37 2.59 -2.34 -6.73
C ASP A 37 1.16 -2.14 -7.24
N TRP A 38 0.15 -2.71 -6.59
CA TRP A 38 -1.24 -2.60 -7.02
C TRP A 38 -1.76 -1.18 -7.04
N LEU A 39 -1.41 -0.35 -6.05
CA LEU A 39 -1.78 1.05 -6.05
C LEU A 39 -1.16 1.79 -7.23
N SER A 40 0.10 1.50 -7.55
CA SER A 40 0.80 2.12 -8.67
C SER A 40 0.23 1.67 -10.03
N GLU A 41 -0.06 0.38 -10.19
CA GLU A 41 -0.63 -0.20 -11.42
C GLU A 41 -2.04 0.34 -11.70
N ALA A 42 -2.80 0.63 -10.64
CA ALA A 42 -4.14 1.19 -10.73
C ALA A 42 -4.17 2.72 -10.87
N ASP A 43 -3.02 3.40 -10.89
CA ASP A 43 -2.91 4.86 -10.80
C ASP A 43 -3.72 5.42 -9.60
N ALA A 44 -3.73 4.68 -8.48
CA ALA A 44 -4.58 4.97 -7.34
C ALA A 44 -3.99 6.15 -6.53
N PRO A 45 -4.77 7.19 -6.22
CA PRO A 45 -4.27 8.29 -5.39
C PRO A 45 -3.88 7.83 -3.98
N VAL A 46 -2.71 8.29 -3.52
CA VAL A 46 -2.18 7.97 -2.18
C VAL A 46 -1.97 9.27 -1.40
N PHE A 47 -2.42 9.30 -0.15
CA PHE A 47 -2.21 10.45 0.72
C PHE A 47 -0.73 10.55 1.12
N PRO A 48 -0.18 11.78 1.28
CA PRO A 48 1.20 11.96 1.73
C PRO A 48 1.53 11.26 3.07
N ALA A 49 0.55 11.15 3.96
CA ALA A 49 0.69 10.43 5.23
C ALA A 49 0.86 8.91 5.01
N GLU A 50 0.04 8.30 4.15
CA GLU A 50 0.15 6.87 3.79
C GLU A 50 1.52 6.55 3.19
N ARG A 51 2.04 7.43 2.30
CA ARG A 51 3.41 7.30 1.75
C ARG A 51 4.47 7.30 2.84
N THR A 52 4.35 8.25 3.78
CA THR A 52 5.32 8.41 4.86
C THR A 52 5.30 7.20 5.80
N GLU A 53 4.12 6.71 6.15
CA GLU A 53 3.93 5.54 7.00
C GLU A 53 4.46 4.26 6.32
N ALA A 54 4.12 4.05 5.05
CA ALA A 54 4.63 2.91 4.28
C ALA A 54 6.15 2.96 4.09
N ALA A 55 6.74 4.14 3.87
CA ALA A 55 8.19 4.31 3.81
C ALA A 55 8.87 3.97 5.14
N ALA A 56 8.32 4.42 6.27
CA ALA A 56 8.85 4.10 7.59
C ALA A 56 8.75 2.60 7.91
N LEU A 57 7.61 1.98 7.58
CA LEU A 57 7.39 0.55 7.79
C LEU A 57 8.31 -0.30 6.91
N SER A 58 8.40 0.00 5.62
CA SER A 58 9.25 -0.73 4.67
C SER A 58 10.73 -0.63 5.01
N LYS A 59 11.19 0.53 5.49
CA LYS A 59 12.52 0.70 6.04
C LYS A 59 12.80 -0.23 7.22
N SER A 60 11.84 -0.39 8.13
CA SER A 60 11.99 -1.31 9.27
C SER A 60 12.02 -2.79 8.86
N MET A 61 11.43 -3.13 7.71
CA MET A 61 11.39 -4.48 7.14
C MET A 61 12.55 -4.75 6.17
N GLY A 62 13.33 -3.73 5.80
CA GLY A 62 14.45 -3.84 4.86
C GLY A 62 14.05 -3.92 3.39
N ASN A 63 12.84 -3.48 3.03
CA ASN A 63 12.30 -3.53 1.66
C ASN A 63 11.89 -2.15 1.10
N GLU A 64 12.51 -1.08 1.60
CA GLU A 64 12.21 0.32 1.24
C GLU A 64 12.19 0.56 -0.28
N GLU A 65 13.17 0.04 -1.02
CA GLU A 65 13.25 0.23 -2.49
C GLU A 65 12.05 -0.38 -3.23
N ARG A 66 11.51 -1.50 -2.74
CA ARG A 66 10.38 -2.22 -3.35
C ARG A 66 9.04 -1.57 -3.03
N VAL A 67 8.96 -0.73 -2.02
CA VAL A 67 7.72 -0.05 -1.60
C VAL A 67 7.70 1.41 -2.05
N VAL A 68 8.78 2.16 -1.80
CA VAL A 68 8.83 3.60 -2.06
C VAL A 68 8.81 3.89 -3.56
N GLY A 69 9.48 3.06 -4.38
CA GLY A 69 9.49 3.19 -5.83
C GLY A 69 8.09 3.20 -6.44
N PRO A 70 7.31 2.11 -6.31
CA PRO A 70 5.94 2.04 -6.80
C PRO A 70 5.03 3.11 -6.22
N LEU A 71 5.13 3.38 -4.91
CA LEU A 71 4.32 4.44 -4.31
C LEU A 71 4.59 5.79 -4.98
N ASN A 72 5.84 6.17 -5.24
CA ASN A 72 6.19 7.44 -5.91
C ASN A 72 5.60 7.59 -7.32
N LEU A 73 5.12 6.51 -7.95
CA LEU A 73 4.41 6.57 -9.23
C LEU A 73 2.93 6.88 -9.07
N CYS A 74 2.35 6.64 -7.89
CA CYS A 74 0.96 6.95 -7.62
C CYS A 74 0.72 8.48 -7.63
N PRO A 75 -0.47 8.97 -7.99
CA PRO A 75 -0.83 10.37 -7.85
C PRO A 75 -1.06 10.74 -6.38
N ASP A 76 -0.99 12.04 -6.08
CA ASP A 76 -1.34 12.54 -4.75
C ASP A 76 -2.86 12.54 -4.57
N HIS A 77 -3.33 11.99 -3.46
CA HIS A 77 -4.73 12.14 -3.08
C HIS A 77 -4.96 13.58 -2.57
N PRO A 78 -5.87 14.37 -3.18
CA PRO A 78 -6.24 15.67 -2.65
C PRO A 78 -6.93 15.46 -1.30
N GLY A 79 -6.41 16.11 -0.26
CA GLY A 79 -6.89 16.04 1.12
C GLY A 79 -8.39 16.28 1.27
#